data_AF-A0A4R2KSE4-F1
#
_entry.id   AF-A0A4R2KSE4-F1
#
_cell.length_a   1.000
_cell.length_b   1.000
_cell.length_c   1.000
_cell.angle_alpha   90.00
_cell.angle_beta   90.00
_cell.angle_gamma   90.00
#
_symmetry.space_group_name_H-M   'P 1'
#
loop_
_entity.id
_entity.type
_entity.pdbx_description
1 polymer ?
#
loop_
_entity_poly.entity_id
_entity_poly.type
_entity_poly.pdbx_seq_one_letter_code
_entity_poly.pdbx_strand_id
1 'polypeptide(L)'
;MSGQSKYDEHTELVEKMAAVLGVDLTEEAMAGNWTPEDMQATVSRCLGCTDPAHCKGWLEDQQEDAAHAPGYCRNKDLLEAMRTRLVSA
;
A
#
# COMPACT_ATOMS: atom_id res chain seq x y z
N MET A 1 -12.26 17.10 15.12
CA MET A 1 -11.39 15.91 15.32
C MET A 1 -11.42 15.14 14.01
N SER A 2 -10.58 15.49 13.04
CA SER A 2 -10.78 15.04 11.64
C SER A 2 -9.51 14.57 10.95
N GLY A 3 -8.33 14.83 11.54
CA GLY A 3 -7.03 14.46 10.97
C GLY A 3 -6.60 13.03 11.27
N GLN A 4 -6.94 12.53 12.46
CA GLN A 4 -6.54 11.19 12.92
C GLN A 4 -7.26 10.09 12.12
N SER A 5 -8.57 10.27 11.89
CA SER A 5 -9.38 9.30 11.13
C SER A 5 -8.94 9.12 9.67
N LYS A 6 -8.46 10.20 9.02
CA LYS A 6 -8.03 10.12 7.62
C LYS A 6 -6.68 9.40 7.47
N TYR A 7 -5.79 9.60 8.43
CA TYR A 7 -4.50 8.90 8.45
C TYR A 7 -4.70 7.40 8.68
N ASP A 8 -5.54 7.03 9.65
CA ASP A 8 -5.85 5.63 9.96
C ASP A 8 -6.50 4.93 8.75
N GLU A 9 -7.45 5.59 8.09
CA GLU A 9 -8.05 5.11 6.85
C GLU A 9 -7.02 4.85 5.74
N HIS A 10 -6.04 5.74 5.58
CA HIS A 10 -5.00 5.56 4.55
C HIS A 10 -3.97 4.52 4.94
N THR A 11 -3.77 4.28 6.23
CA THR A 11 -2.98 3.14 6.72
C THR A 11 -3.63 1.84 6.26
N GLU A 12 -4.93 1.67 6.50
CA GLU A 12 -5.68 0.49 6.03
C GLU A 12 -5.65 0.33 4.50
N LEU A 13 -5.72 1.44 3.75
CA LEU A 13 -5.62 1.38 2.28
C LEU A 13 -4.24 0.94 1.79
N VAL A 14 -3.17 1.38 2.45
CA VAL A 14 -1.80 0.97 2.12
C VAL A 14 -1.61 -0.51 2.41
N GLU A 15 -2.08 -0.99 3.56
CA GLU A 15 -2.02 -2.41 3.94
C GLU A 15 -2.79 -3.29 2.94
N LYS A 16 -4.03 -2.92 2.61
CA LYS A 16 -4.84 -3.64 1.61
C LYS A 16 -4.19 -3.65 0.23
N MET A 17 -3.64 -2.51 -0.22
CA MET A 17 -2.94 -2.45 -1.50
C MET A 17 -1.71 -3.37 -1.52
N ALA A 18 -0.94 -3.41 -0.44
CA ALA A 18 0.20 -4.32 -0.33
C ALA A 18 -0.25 -5.78 -0.38
N ALA A 19 -1.27 -6.17 0.39
CA ALA A 19 -1.82 -7.52 0.40
C ALA A 19 -2.35 -7.94 -0.98
N VAL A 20 -3.10 -7.07 -1.66
CA VAL A 20 -3.61 -7.32 -3.02
C VAL A 20 -2.49 -7.57 -4.02
N LEU A 21 -1.33 -6.94 -3.85
CA LEU A 21 -0.15 -7.13 -4.71
C LEU A 21 0.72 -8.33 -4.29
N GLY A 22 0.34 -9.07 -3.24
CA GLY A 22 1.10 -10.18 -2.67
C GLY A 22 2.31 -9.74 -1.85
N VAL A 23 2.29 -8.53 -1.29
CA VAL A 23 3.33 -8.01 -0.39
C VAL A 23 2.84 -8.11 1.05
N ASP A 24 3.43 -9.02 1.83
CA ASP A 24 3.17 -9.12 3.27
C ASP A 24 4.05 -8.12 4.05
N LEU A 25 3.47 -6.96 4.38
CA LEU A 25 4.16 -5.93 5.16
C LEU A 25 4.54 -6.38 6.57
N THR A 26 3.84 -7.37 7.14
CA THR A 26 4.16 -7.92 8.47
C THR A 26 5.43 -8.73 8.40
N GLU A 27 5.53 -9.62 7.40
CA GLU A 27 6.74 -10.39 7.15
C GLU A 27 7.94 -9.48 6.85
N GLU A 28 7.74 -8.45 6.03
CA GLU A 28 8.76 -7.47 5.70
C GLU A 28 9.25 -6.67 6.91
N ALA A 29 8.33 -6.33 7.83
CA ALA A 29 8.69 -5.69 9.09
C ALA A 29 9.48 -6.63 10.00
N MET A 30 9.08 -7.91 10.08
CA MET A 30 9.82 -8.93 10.84
C MET A 30 11.21 -9.19 10.27
N ALA A 31 11.35 -9.13 8.94
CA ALA A 31 12.63 -9.25 8.24
C ALA A 31 13.52 -7.99 8.36
N GLY A 32 12.99 -6.88 8.92
CA GLY A 32 13.69 -5.61 9.06
C GLY A 32 13.79 -4.79 7.76
N ASN A 33 13.03 -5.16 6.74
CA ASN A 33 13.01 -4.49 5.43
C ASN A 33 11.90 -3.42 5.33
N TRP A 34 11.01 -3.36 6.33
CA TRP A 34 9.93 -2.39 6.41
C TRP A 34 9.84 -1.81 7.83
N THR A 35 9.91 -0.50 7.95
CA THR A 35 9.89 0.20 9.25
C THR A 35 8.57 0.96 9.48
N PRO A 36 8.25 1.30 10.74
CA PRO A 36 7.15 2.22 11.03
C PRO A 36 7.29 3.57 10.31
N GLU A 37 8.50 4.06 10.14
CA GLU A 37 8.80 5.29 9.39
C GLU A 37 8.49 5.14 7.89
N ASP A 38 8.79 3.97 7.30
CA ASP A 38 8.41 3.66 5.92
C ASP A 38 6.89 3.63 5.73
N MET A 39 6.17 3.04 6.68
CA MET A 39 4.71 3.07 6.70
C MET A 39 4.21 4.52 6.76
N GLN A 40 4.72 5.34 7.68
CA GLN A 40 4.30 6.74 7.80
C GLN A 40 4.57 7.55 6.53
N ALA A 41 5.73 7.36 5.90
CA ALA A 41 6.06 8.00 4.63
C ALA A 41 5.12 7.54 3.50
N THR A 42 4.77 6.26 3.47
CA THR A 42 3.90 5.65 2.46
C THR A 42 2.45 6.11 2.60
N VAL A 43 1.94 6.21 3.83
CA VAL A 43 0.63 6.79 4.14
C VAL A 43 0.59 8.26 3.79
N SER A 44 1.65 9.02 4.09
CA SER A 44 1.76 10.44 3.73
C SER A 44 1.72 10.65 2.21
N ARG A 45 2.39 9.78 1.43
CA ARG A 45 2.28 9.78 -0.04
C ARG A 45 0.87 9.43 -0.51
N CYS A 46 0.25 8.44 0.12
CA CYS A 46 -1.12 7.99 -0.19
C CYS A 46 -2.15 9.11 0.05
N LEU A 47 -2.03 9.85 1.16
CA LEU A 47 -2.87 11.00 1.51
C LEU A 47 -2.83 12.12 0.46
N GLY A 48 -1.74 12.22 -0.30
CA GLY A 48 -1.59 13.15 -1.42
C GLY A 48 -2.18 12.65 -2.75
N CYS A 49 -2.77 11.45 -2.78
CA CYS A 49 -3.46 10.92 -3.96
C CYS A 49 -4.67 11.80 -4.31
N THR A 50 -4.93 11.95 -5.60
CA THR A 50 -6.03 12.79 -6.10
C THR A 50 -7.37 12.05 -6.17
N ASP A 51 -7.38 10.71 -6.05
CA ASP A 51 -8.57 9.89 -6.23
C ASP A 51 -8.65 8.69 -5.26
N PRO A 52 -8.92 8.93 -3.97
CA PRO A 52 -9.08 7.86 -2.98
C PRO A 52 -10.37 7.04 -3.18
N ALA A 53 -11.40 7.61 -3.81
CA ALA A 53 -12.65 6.90 -4.06
C ALA A 53 -12.46 5.79 -5.09
N HIS A 54 -11.75 6.06 -6.19
CA HIS A 54 -11.40 5.06 -7.17
C HIS A 54 -10.43 4.02 -6.61
N CYS A 55 -9.50 4.41 -5.73
CA CYS A 55 -8.65 3.48 -4.99
C CYS A 55 -9.46 2.42 -4.24
N LYS A 56 -10.46 2.85 -3.47
CA LYS A 56 -11.33 1.93 -2.71
C LYS A 56 -12.12 1.00 -3.61
N GLY A 57 -12.79 1.53 -4.63
CA GLY A 57 -13.56 0.69 -5.57
C GLY A 57 -12.67 -0.34 -6.26
N TRP A 58 -11.48 0.08 -6.72
CA TRP A 58 -10.53 -0.84 -7.31
C TRP A 58 -10.07 -1.94 -6.34
N LEU A 59 -9.79 -1.59 -5.07
CA LEU A 59 -9.40 -2.55 -4.03
C LEU A 59 -10.52 -3.53 -3.68
N GLU A 60 -11.79 -3.09 -3.69
CA GLU A 60 -12.95 -3.96 -3.46
C GLU A 60 -13.14 -4.99 -4.59
N ASP A 61 -12.74 -4.63 -5.82
CA ASP A 61 -12.85 -5.48 -7.00
C ASP A 61 -11.67 -6.45 -7.16
N GLN A 62 -10.55 -6.25 -6.45
CA GLN A 62 -9.39 -7.13 -6.56
C GLN A 62 -9.50 -8.37 -5.65
N GLN A 63 -9.04 -9.49 -6.18
CA GLN A 63 -8.62 -10.64 -5.36
C GLN A 63 -7.13 -10.46 -4.98
N GLU A 64 -6.71 -11.06 -3.87
CA GLU A 64 -5.28 -11.18 -3.55
C GLU A 64 -4.58 -11.82 -4.76
N ASP A 65 -3.55 -11.15 -5.32
CA ASP A 65 -2.77 -11.49 -6.54
C ASP A 65 -2.90 -10.54 -7.75
N ALA A 66 -3.29 -9.28 -7.56
CA ALA A 66 -3.17 -8.29 -8.63
C ALA A 66 -1.69 -8.15 -9.07
N ALA A 67 -1.44 -8.29 -10.38
CA ALA A 67 -0.07 -8.21 -10.91
C ALA A 67 0.54 -6.80 -10.81
N HIS A 68 -0.30 -5.77 -10.84
CA HIS A 68 0.11 -4.37 -10.89
C HIS A 68 -0.84 -3.48 -10.08
N ALA A 69 -0.27 -2.46 -9.45
CA ALA A 69 -1.05 -1.39 -8.84
C ALA A 69 -1.61 -0.48 -9.94
N PRO A 70 -2.77 0.17 -9.71
CA PRO A 70 -3.35 1.05 -10.71
C PRO A 70 -2.44 2.25 -10.98
N GLY A 71 -2.46 2.77 -12.22
CA GLY A 71 -1.53 3.82 -12.66
C GLY A 71 -1.61 5.14 -11.89
N TYR A 72 -2.71 5.40 -11.18
CA TYR A 72 -2.85 6.59 -10.32
C TYR A 72 -2.29 6.39 -8.90
N CYS A 73 -1.93 5.16 -8.51
CA CYS A 73 -1.41 4.87 -7.19
C CYS A 73 -0.03 5.51 -7.01
N ARG A 74 0.07 6.46 -6.07
CA ARG A 74 1.34 7.13 -5.75
C ARG A 74 2.41 6.21 -5.16
N ASN A 75 1.99 5.06 -4.63
CA ASN A 75 2.89 4.05 -4.06
C ASN A 75 3.15 2.89 -5.03
N LYS A 76 2.69 2.97 -6.29
CA LYS A 76 2.83 1.91 -7.30
C LYS A 76 4.26 1.40 -7.40
N ASP A 77 5.20 2.30 -7.71
CA ASP A 77 6.59 1.92 -7.97
C ASP A 77 7.24 1.28 -6.73
N LEU A 78 6.93 1.78 -5.54
CA LEU A 78 7.42 1.24 -4.28
C LEU A 78 6.92 -0.19 -4.06
N LEU A 79 5.60 -0.40 -4.12
CA LEU A 79 4.98 -1.69 -3.83
C LEU A 79 5.33 -2.74 -4.89
N GLU A 80 5.41 -2.34 -6.16
CA GLU A 80 5.83 -3.24 -7.24
C GLU A 80 7.32 -3.60 -7.13
N ALA A 81 8.18 -2.69 -6.66
CA ALA A 81 9.58 -3.00 -6.37
C ALA A 81 9.70 -3.99 -5.19
N MET A 82 8.92 -3.81 -4.12
CA MET A 82 8.87 -4.76 -3.00
C MET A 82 8.44 -6.16 -3.47
N ARG A 83 7.35 -6.24 -4.25
CA ARG A 83 6.87 -7.48 -4.87
C ARG A 83 7.95 -8.15 -5.71
N THR A 84 8.66 -7.37 -6.54
CA THR A 84 9.71 -7.89 -7.41
C THR A 84 10.87 -8.49 -6.61
N ARG A 85 11.25 -7.85 -5.49
CA ARG A 85 12.27 -8.37 -4.57
C ARG A 85 11.82 -9.70 -3.96
N LEU A 86 10.55 -9.80 -3.53
CA LEU A 86 9.97 -11.00 -2.93
C LEU A 86 9.92 -12.19 -3.91
N VAL A 87 9.53 -11.96 -5.17
CA VAL A 87 9.45 -13.03 -6.19
C VAL A 87 10.84 -13.51 -6.64
N SER A 88 11.87 -12.68 -6.44
CA SER A 88 13.25 -12.99 -6.85
C SER A 88 14.12 -13.58 -5.72
N ALA A 89 13.61 -13.60 -4.49
CA ALA A 89 14.29 -14.11 -3.29
C ALA A 89 14.00 -15.60 -3.10
#